data_AF-A0A2G5VAT5-F1
#
_entry.id   AF-A0A2G5VAT5-F1
#
_cell.length_a   1.000
_cell.length_b   1.000
_cell.length_c   1.000
_cell.angle_alpha   90.00
_cell.angle_beta   90.00
_cell.angle_gamma   90.00
#
_symmetry.space_group_name_H-M   'P 1'
#
loop_
_entity.id
_entity.type
_entity.pdbx_description
1 polymer ?
#
loop_
_entity_poly.entity_id
_entity_poly.type
_entity_poly.pdbx_seq_one_letter_code
_entity_poly.pdbx_strand_id
1 'polypeptide(L)'
;MDKEDNHGKEPTYEILLKSIQFLVERAEKVNKENQQKFDQLSDRLQSIEASISKLSKFNVDARKSKDDARKEPITEKSFKLKHVFNVNRFMNGMHSFSESEDHFNVKWRMCVERRNNRLEFYVYCDPIAPPDQWSIRTRTECKLFGRYENDVSRSWENYYEKSGGLGIDFLTWEDMRKKYLVDGKLTVETKVTIVETTGWAKPKIRVFDESQKDVSDVILVASDTKFYVLKMFLSSQSSVFKALLLGSISESKQSEVKLDVSDPDDFHYFLEVLHGEPAIDDTNVEGVALLADMYDAPTVIRRCQEFLLEKSKKTVEKKREIANQYHLGKVEKTGKSGTTTHIRNHADLPEPTLSEMLMFIVVIMLIIWWKFG
;
A
#
# COMPACT_ATOMS: atom_id res chain seq x y z
N MET A 1 92.89 -26.62 -6.17
CA MET A 1 91.57 -27.19 -6.51
C MET A 1 90.57 -26.43 -5.68
N ASP A 2 89.70 -25.73 -6.40
CA ASP A 2 88.85 -24.63 -5.95
C ASP A 2 87.78 -25.00 -4.93
N LYS A 3 87.22 -23.93 -4.34
CA LYS A 3 85.83 -23.68 -3.92
C LYS A 3 85.75 -23.23 -2.46
N GLU A 4 84.99 -22.21 -2.08
CA GLU A 4 84.13 -21.26 -2.78
C GLU A 4 83.89 -20.16 -1.74
N ASP A 5 84.28 -18.93 -2.05
CA ASP A 5 84.09 -17.80 -1.13
C ASP A 5 82.63 -17.33 -1.27
N ASN A 6 81.79 -17.77 -0.34
CA ASN A 6 80.34 -17.52 -0.33
C ASN A 6 80.01 -16.24 0.43
N HIS A 7 80.27 -15.10 -0.18
CA HIS A 7 79.81 -13.80 0.31
C HIS A 7 79.23 -12.97 -0.84
N GLY A 8 77.89 -12.91 -0.93
CA GLY A 8 77.23 -11.98 -1.85
C GLY A 8 75.80 -12.26 -2.34
N LYS A 9 74.93 -12.98 -1.62
CA LYS A 9 73.53 -13.22 -2.08
C LYS A 9 72.42 -13.08 -1.03
N GLU A 10 72.69 -12.49 0.11
CA GLU A 10 71.70 -12.38 1.20
C GLU A 10 70.68 -11.20 1.08
N PRO A 11 71.02 -10.00 0.56
CA PRO A 11 70.06 -8.89 0.56
C PRO A 11 68.92 -9.04 -0.46
N THR A 12 69.12 -9.83 -1.52
CA THR A 12 68.16 -9.92 -2.65
C THR A 12 66.97 -10.83 -2.32
N TYR A 13 67.20 -11.92 -1.58
CA TYR A 13 66.14 -12.85 -1.19
C TYR A 13 65.18 -12.25 -0.16
N GLU A 14 65.70 -11.47 0.78
CA GLU A 14 64.88 -10.84 1.82
C GLU A 14 63.93 -9.77 1.24
N ILE A 15 64.40 -9.01 0.24
CA ILE A 15 63.57 -8.04 -0.49
C ILE A 15 62.49 -8.74 -1.31
N LEU A 16 62.82 -9.88 -1.94
CA LEU A 16 61.88 -10.70 -2.70
C LEU A 16 60.78 -11.29 -1.78
N LEU A 17 61.16 -11.80 -0.61
CA LEU A 17 60.21 -12.33 0.37
C LEU A 17 59.25 -11.24 0.89
N LYS A 18 59.75 -10.04 1.23
CA LYS A 18 58.91 -8.91 1.64
C LYS A 18 57.95 -8.47 0.54
N SER A 19 58.38 -8.50 -0.71
CA SER A 19 57.54 -8.16 -1.87
C SER A 19 56.45 -9.21 -2.12
N ILE A 20 56.77 -10.50 -1.97
CA ILE A 20 55.81 -11.60 -2.07
C ILE A 20 54.76 -11.50 -0.95
N GLN A 21 55.20 -11.27 0.30
CA GLN A 21 54.30 -11.10 1.44
C GLN A 21 53.30 -9.95 1.22
N PHE A 22 53.79 -8.81 0.73
CA PHE A 22 52.96 -7.65 0.40
C PHE A 22 51.92 -7.95 -0.69
N LEU A 23 52.30 -8.72 -1.72
CA LEU A 23 51.37 -9.13 -2.78
C LEU A 23 50.31 -10.11 -2.27
N VAL A 24 50.67 -11.02 -1.37
CA VAL A 24 49.73 -11.95 -0.73
C VAL A 24 48.72 -11.19 0.13
N GLU A 25 49.18 -10.28 0.99
CA GLU A 25 48.29 -9.45 1.83
C GLU A 25 47.32 -8.61 0.98
N ARG A 26 47.80 -8.07 -0.14
CA ARG A 26 46.95 -7.32 -1.08
C ARG A 26 45.93 -8.23 -1.77
N ALA A 27 46.31 -9.44 -2.15
CA ALA A 27 45.41 -10.42 -2.76
C ALA A 27 44.32 -10.87 -1.76
N GLU A 28 44.68 -11.13 -0.51
CA GLU A 28 43.72 -11.47 0.55
C GLU A 28 42.72 -10.34 0.82
N LYS A 29 43.21 -9.09 0.84
CA LYS A 29 42.34 -7.92 0.99
C LYS A 29 41.34 -7.81 -0.16
N VAL A 30 41.79 -7.94 -1.40
CA VAL A 30 40.91 -7.90 -2.59
C VAL A 30 39.90 -9.04 -2.54
N ASN A 31 40.32 -10.24 -2.14
CA ASN A 31 39.42 -11.39 -2.01
C ASN A 31 38.32 -11.13 -0.96
N LYS A 32 38.68 -10.54 0.18
CA LYS A 32 37.72 -10.17 1.23
C LYS A 32 36.73 -9.10 0.77
N GLU A 33 37.20 -8.07 0.06
CA GLU A 33 36.34 -7.02 -0.52
C GLU A 33 35.37 -7.60 -1.57
N ASN A 34 35.84 -8.53 -2.40
CA ASN A 34 35.00 -9.20 -3.38
C ASN A 34 33.97 -10.11 -2.71
N GLN A 35 34.34 -10.88 -1.69
CA GLN A 35 33.41 -11.71 -0.94
C GLN A 35 32.30 -10.87 -0.33
N GLN A 36 32.63 -9.73 0.30
CA GLN A 36 31.62 -8.80 0.84
C GLN A 36 30.66 -8.28 -0.23
N LYS A 37 31.16 -7.97 -1.44
CA LYS A 37 30.31 -7.56 -2.57
C LYS A 37 29.39 -8.69 -3.04
N PHE A 38 29.87 -9.94 -3.06
CA PHE A 38 29.05 -11.10 -3.42
C PHE A 38 27.97 -11.37 -2.39
N ASP A 39 28.28 -11.29 -1.11
CA ASP A 39 27.31 -11.46 -0.02
C ASP A 39 26.21 -10.38 -0.11
N GLN A 40 26.61 -9.12 -0.33
CA GLN A 40 25.66 -8.02 -0.53
C GLN A 40 24.77 -8.20 -1.78
N LEU A 41 25.31 -8.79 -2.85
CA LEU A 41 24.54 -9.10 -4.05
C LEU A 41 23.53 -10.24 -3.80
N SER A 42 23.95 -11.27 -3.04
CA SER A 42 23.12 -12.40 -2.65
C SER A 42 21.92 -11.95 -1.82
N ASP A 43 22.13 -11.09 -0.83
CA ASP A 43 21.04 -10.55 0.01
C ASP A 43 20.02 -9.76 -0.82
N ARG A 44 20.50 -8.98 -1.80
CA ARG A 44 19.63 -8.26 -2.74
C ARG A 44 18.83 -9.22 -3.62
N LEU A 45 19.43 -10.30 -4.08
CA LEU A 45 18.75 -11.30 -4.90
C LEU A 45 17.62 -11.97 -4.12
N GLN A 46 17.88 -12.37 -2.87
CA GLN A 46 16.86 -12.94 -1.98
C GLN A 46 15.72 -11.96 -1.71
N SER A 47 16.02 -10.67 -1.53
CA SER A 47 15.01 -9.62 -1.36
C SER A 47 14.12 -9.46 -2.60
N ILE A 48 14.69 -9.54 -3.80
CA ILE A 48 13.95 -9.51 -5.07
C ILE A 48 13.08 -10.77 -5.21
N GLU A 49 13.63 -11.95 -4.94
CA GLU A 49 12.90 -13.22 -5.01
C GLU A 49 11.70 -13.25 -4.04
N ALA A 50 11.87 -12.74 -2.82
CA ALA A 50 10.78 -12.59 -1.86
C ALA A 50 9.68 -11.66 -2.38
N SER A 51 10.06 -10.58 -3.06
CA SER A 51 9.11 -9.62 -3.66
C SER A 51 8.35 -10.26 -4.86
N ILE A 52 9.04 -11.02 -5.71
CA ILE A 52 8.44 -11.78 -6.81
C ILE A 52 7.51 -12.89 -6.29
N SER A 53 7.88 -13.57 -5.20
CA SER A 53 7.05 -14.59 -4.56
C SER A 53 5.76 -14.01 -3.97
N LYS A 54 5.81 -12.79 -3.43
CA LYS A 54 4.59 -12.06 -3.03
C LYS A 54 3.69 -11.79 -4.23
N LEU A 55 4.26 -11.28 -5.34
CA LEU A 55 3.56 -11.07 -6.61
C LEU A 55 2.91 -12.36 -7.17
N SER A 56 3.57 -13.51 -7.04
CA SER A 56 3.04 -14.77 -7.57
C SER A 56 1.96 -15.41 -6.70
N LYS A 57 1.99 -15.22 -5.37
CA LYS A 57 0.92 -15.68 -4.46
C LYS A 57 -0.42 -14.99 -4.73
N PHE A 58 -0.41 -13.72 -5.15
CA PHE A 58 -1.62 -13.05 -5.66
C PHE A 58 -2.24 -13.77 -6.86
N ASN A 59 -1.44 -14.46 -7.69
CA ASN A 59 -1.92 -15.13 -8.91
C ASN A 59 -2.45 -16.56 -8.70
N VAL A 60 -2.18 -17.20 -7.56
CA VAL A 60 -2.53 -18.62 -7.33
C VAL A 60 -3.94 -18.79 -6.76
N ASP A 61 -4.41 -17.86 -5.92
CA ASP A 61 -5.77 -17.94 -5.33
C ASP A 61 -6.89 -17.61 -6.33
N ALA A 62 -6.56 -17.07 -7.51
CA ALA A 62 -7.50 -16.71 -8.57
C ALA A 62 -7.80 -17.83 -9.60
N ARG A 63 -7.18 -19.01 -9.49
CA ARG A 63 -7.34 -20.09 -10.49
C ARG A 63 -8.29 -21.20 -10.04
N LYS A 64 -9.57 -20.85 -9.81
CA LYS A 64 -10.69 -21.81 -9.92
C LYS A 64 -11.96 -21.14 -10.48
N SER A 65 -11.95 -20.84 -11.77
CA SER A 65 -13.07 -21.06 -12.71
C SER A 65 -12.65 -20.54 -14.08
N LYS A 66 -12.99 -21.28 -15.13
CA LYS A 66 -12.68 -20.96 -16.53
C LYS A 66 -13.79 -20.11 -17.13
N ASP A 67 -13.39 -19.33 -18.13
CA ASP A 67 -14.20 -18.59 -19.11
C ASP A 67 -14.70 -17.21 -18.68
N ASP A 68 -13.82 -16.21 -18.69
CA ASP A 68 -14.02 -14.98 -19.48
C ASP A 68 -12.68 -14.22 -19.61
N ALA A 69 -12.58 -13.31 -20.58
CA ALA A 69 -11.37 -12.60 -21.00
C ALA A 69 -10.48 -12.07 -19.86
N ARG A 70 -9.15 -12.17 -20.04
CA ARG A 70 -8.10 -11.64 -19.14
C ARG A 70 -8.45 -10.24 -18.64
N LYS A 71 -8.91 -10.13 -17.39
CA LYS A 71 -8.75 -8.93 -16.57
C LYS A 71 -7.66 -9.23 -15.56
N GLU A 72 -6.52 -8.58 -15.75
CA GLU A 72 -5.48 -8.50 -14.71
C GLU A 72 -6.09 -7.85 -13.44
N PRO A 73 -5.60 -8.17 -12.24
CA PRO A 73 -6.24 -7.76 -11.00
C PRO A 73 -6.12 -6.25 -10.81
N ILE A 74 -7.20 -5.55 -11.16
CA ILE A 74 -7.41 -4.13 -10.86
C ILE A 74 -7.33 -3.95 -9.33
N THR A 75 -6.71 -2.87 -8.86
CA THR A 75 -6.76 -2.43 -7.46
C THR A 75 -8.21 -2.15 -7.11
N GLU A 76 -8.88 -3.13 -6.52
CA GLU A 76 -10.28 -3.07 -6.19
C GLU A 76 -10.48 -2.49 -4.79
N LYS A 77 -11.18 -1.36 -4.69
CA LYS A 77 -11.79 -0.91 -3.43
C LYS A 77 -12.86 -1.91 -3.03
N SER A 78 -12.50 -2.93 -2.25
CA SER A 78 -13.45 -3.97 -1.84
C SER A 78 -13.34 -4.33 -0.36
N PHE A 79 -14.46 -4.74 0.20
CA PHE A 79 -14.59 -5.14 1.60
C PHE A 79 -15.67 -6.22 1.74
N LYS A 80 -15.65 -6.92 2.88
CA LYS A 80 -16.61 -7.98 3.19
C LYS A 80 -17.45 -7.60 4.40
N LEU A 81 -18.76 -7.67 4.24
CA LEU A 81 -19.72 -7.58 5.34
C LEU A 81 -20.14 -9.00 5.72
N LYS A 82 -20.19 -9.31 7.02
CA LYS A 82 -20.65 -10.62 7.49
C LYS A 82 -21.60 -10.47 8.66
N HIS A 83 -22.75 -11.13 8.57
CA HIS A 83 -23.77 -11.03 9.61
C HIS A 83 -24.59 -12.31 9.75
N VAL A 84 -25.14 -12.51 10.95
CA VAL A 84 -25.99 -13.65 11.29
C VAL A 84 -27.36 -13.12 11.72
N PHE A 85 -28.31 -13.16 10.81
CA PHE A 85 -29.67 -12.68 11.07
C PHE A 85 -30.49 -13.71 11.84
N ASN A 86 -31.21 -13.25 12.87
CA ASN A 86 -32.15 -14.09 13.60
C ASN A 86 -33.52 -14.06 12.91
N VAL A 87 -33.85 -15.12 12.19
CA VAL A 87 -35.03 -15.16 11.31
C VAL A 87 -36.34 -15.30 12.07
N ASN A 88 -36.31 -15.67 13.35
CA ASN A 88 -37.50 -15.70 14.19
C ASN A 88 -38.10 -14.31 14.43
N ARG A 89 -37.35 -13.23 14.14
CA ARG A 89 -37.81 -11.84 14.28
C ARG A 89 -38.39 -11.25 12.99
N PHE A 90 -38.44 -12.02 11.90
CA PHE A 90 -38.82 -11.50 10.58
C PHE A 90 -40.34 -11.55 10.44
N MET A 91 -40.99 -10.45 10.81
CA MET A 91 -42.38 -10.22 10.38
C MET A 91 -42.40 -9.74 8.93
N ASN A 92 -43.47 -10.07 8.21
CA ASN A 92 -43.63 -9.66 6.81
C ASN A 92 -43.62 -8.13 6.70
N GLY A 93 -42.80 -7.59 5.80
CA GLY A 93 -42.61 -6.15 5.62
C GLY A 93 -41.69 -5.46 6.63
N MET A 94 -41.09 -6.20 7.58
CA MET A 94 -40.10 -5.62 8.49
C MET A 94 -38.67 -5.83 8.01
N HIS A 95 -37.91 -4.75 8.04
CA HIS A 95 -36.48 -4.74 7.74
C HIS A 95 -35.66 -5.25 8.94
N SER A 96 -34.78 -6.22 8.70
CA SER A 96 -33.74 -6.62 9.65
C SER A 96 -32.39 -6.17 9.11
N PHE A 97 -31.67 -5.38 9.90
CA PHE A 97 -30.38 -4.77 9.52
C PHE A 97 -29.22 -5.47 10.21
N SER A 98 -28.08 -5.54 9.52
CA SER A 98 -26.79 -5.79 10.18
C SER A 98 -26.30 -4.54 10.91
N GLU A 99 -25.24 -4.71 11.68
CA GLU A 99 -24.42 -3.58 12.12
C GLU A 99 -23.90 -2.79 10.90
N SER A 100 -23.64 -1.51 11.12
CA SER A 100 -23.05 -0.64 10.09
C SER A 100 -21.53 -0.65 10.19
N GLU A 101 -20.87 -0.78 9.06
CA GLU A 101 -19.42 -0.74 8.93
C GLU A 101 -19.01 0.44 8.04
N ASP A 102 -18.01 1.18 8.47
CA ASP A 102 -17.48 2.32 7.72
C ASP A 102 -16.41 1.80 6.75
N HIS A 103 -16.57 1.96 5.44
CA HIS A 103 -15.57 1.60 4.43
C HIS A 103 -15.51 2.68 3.36
N PHE A 104 -14.30 3.18 3.06
CA PHE A 104 -14.07 4.20 2.03
C PHE A 104 -14.98 5.44 2.17
N ASN A 105 -15.08 5.97 3.40
CA ASN A 105 -15.93 7.12 3.75
C ASN A 105 -17.44 6.92 3.55
N VAL A 106 -17.90 5.67 3.50
CA VAL A 106 -19.31 5.31 3.37
C VAL A 106 -19.70 4.33 4.47
N LYS A 107 -20.88 4.52 5.06
CA LYS A 107 -21.46 3.53 5.97
C LYS A 107 -22.21 2.49 5.18
N TRP A 108 -21.83 1.24 5.36
CA TRP A 108 -22.42 0.10 4.69
C TRP A 108 -23.11 -0.79 5.70
N ARG A 109 -24.29 -1.31 5.34
CA ARG A 109 -24.96 -2.35 6.12
C ARG A 109 -25.83 -3.21 5.22
N MET A 110 -26.01 -4.46 5.61
CA MET A 110 -26.90 -5.38 4.95
C MET A 110 -28.31 -5.26 5.56
N CYS A 111 -29.32 -5.45 4.73
CA CYS A 111 -30.71 -5.57 5.17
C CYS A 111 -31.37 -6.76 4.49
N VAL A 112 -32.18 -7.48 5.24
CA VAL A 112 -33.04 -8.53 4.72
C VAL A 112 -34.48 -8.25 5.13
N GLU A 113 -35.38 -8.46 4.18
CA GLU A 113 -36.82 -8.28 4.37
C GLU A 113 -37.55 -9.53 3.87
N ARG A 114 -38.61 -9.92 4.58
CA ARG A 114 -39.59 -10.85 4.04
C ARG A 114 -40.69 -10.05 3.35
N ARG A 115 -40.84 -10.21 2.03
CA ARG A 115 -41.93 -9.59 1.27
C ARG A 115 -42.53 -10.60 0.31
N ASN A 116 -43.86 -10.70 0.27
CA ASN A 116 -44.60 -11.59 -0.65
C ASN A 116 -44.08 -13.05 -0.68
N ASN A 117 -43.73 -13.59 0.49
CA ASN A 117 -43.15 -14.93 0.66
C ASN A 117 -41.78 -15.13 -0.04
N ARG A 118 -41.04 -14.05 -0.26
CA ARG A 118 -39.67 -14.04 -0.77
C ARG A 118 -38.74 -13.35 0.22
N LEU A 119 -37.47 -13.74 0.19
CA LEU A 119 -36.39 -13.06 0.90
C LEU A 119 -35.82 -12.00 -0.04
N GLU A 120 -36.01 -10.74 0.31
CA GLU A 120 -35.33 -9.63 -0.35
C GLU A 120 -34.06 -9.30 0.43
N PHE A 121 -32.99 -8.99 -0.28
CA PHE A 121 -31.68 -8.66 0.28
C PHE A 121 -31.21 -7.32 -0.28
N TYR A 122 -30.80 -6.42 0.59
CA TYR A 122 -30.37 -5.07 0.25
C TYR A 122 -29.00 -4.77 0.87
N VAL A 123 -28.20 -3.99 0.14
CA VAL A 123 -27.00 -3.34 0.65
C VAL A 123 -27.29 -1.85 0.72
N TYR A 124 -27.19 -1.30 1.92
CA TYR A 124 -27.33 0.13 2.17
C TYR A 124 -25.99 0.83 1.99
N CYS A 125 -26.03 1.95 1.28
CA CYS A 125 -24.93 2.86 1.04
C CYS A 125 -25.31 4.22 1.63
N ASP A 126 -24.71 4.60 2.74
CA ASP A 126 -24.98 5.86 3.44
C ASP A 126 -23.68 6.65 3.59
N PRO A 127 -23.32 7.49 2.61
CA PRO A 127 -22.03 8.18 2.64
C PRO A 127 -21.88 9.17 3.79
N ILE A 128 -20.65 9.37 4.27
CA ILE A 128 -20.34 10.28 5.38
C ILE A 128 -20.01 11.66 4.81
N ALA A 129 -20.87 12.65 5.12
CA ALA A 129 -20.78 14.02 4.60
C ALA A 129 -20.61 14.07 3.06
N PRO A 130 -21.58 13.52 2.30
CA PRO A 130 -21.52 13.52 0.84
C PRO A 130 -21.57 14.94 0.26
N PRO A 131 -21.04 15.14 -0.96
CA PRO A 131 -21.32 16.33 -1.75
C PRO A 131 -22.79 16.35 -2.21
N ASP A 132 -23.25 17.45 -2.80
CA ASP A 132 -24.63 17.59 -3.28
C ASP A 132 -24.98 16.60 -4.41
N GLN A 133 -24.01 16.35 -5.30
CA GLN A 133 -24.12 15.40 -6.39
C GLN A 133 -23.01 14.37 -6.29
N TRP A 134 -23.40 13.11 -6.12
CA TRP A 134 -22.49 11.98 -6.10
C TRP A 134 -23.14 10.77 -6.73
N SER A 135 -22.30 9.86 -7.22
CA SER A 135 -22.73 8.49 -7.45
C SER A 135 -21.67 7.49 -7.04
N ILE A 136 -22.13 6.30 -6.66
CA ILE A 136 -21.27 5.15 -6.36
C ILE A 136 -21.82 3.95 -7.11
N ARG A 137 -21.01 3.38 -8.00
CA ARG A 137 -21.31 2.12 -8.66
C ARG A 137 -20.58 0.99 -7.95
N THR A 138 -21.31 -0.06 -7.60
CA THR A 138 -20.73 -1.22 -6.92
C THR A 138 -21.07 -2.50 -7.64
N ARG A 139 -20.17 -3.48 -7.56
CA ARG A 139 -20.50 -4.89 -7.76
C ARG A 139 -20.64 -5.56 -6.40
N THR A 140 -21.71 -6.30 -6.21
CA THR A 140 -22.00 -7.00 -4.98
C THR A 140 -22.06 -8.50 -5.27
N GLU A 141 -21.35 -9.30 -4.46
CA GLU A 141 -21.47 -10.75 -4.42
C GLU A 141 -21.94 -11.14 -3.02
N CYS A 142 -23.15 -11.68 -2.91
CA CYS A 142 -23.73 -12.12 -1.64
C CYS A 142 -23.84 -13.64 -1.61
N LYS A 143 -23.34 -14.21 -0.52
CA LYS A 143 -23.30 -15.64 -0.24
C LYS A 143 -24.14 -15.92 1.02
N LEU A 144 -25.12 -16.82 0.88
CA LEU A 144 -25.80 -17.43 2.02
C LEU A 144 -25.18 -18.79 2.31
N PHE A 145 -24.91 -19.06 3.58
CA PHE A 145 -24.34 -20.33 4.01
C PHE A 145 -25.43 -21.32 4.35
N GLY A 146 -25.40 -22.47 3.69
CA GLY A 146 -26.42 -23.51 3.80
C GLY A 146 -26.08 -24.61 4.80
N ARG A 147 -27.03 -25.53 5.01
CA ARG A 147 -26.74 -26.82 5.66
C ARG A 147 -25.95 -27.70 4.71
N TYR A 148 -25.00 -28.48 5.24
CA TYR A 148 -24.26 -29.50 4.47
C TYR A 148 -23.61 -28.93 3.19
N GLU A 149 -22.95 -27.77 3.29
CA GLU A 149 -22.24 -27.10 2.18
C GLU A 149 -23.15 -26.66 1.01
N ASN A 150 -24.47 -26.61 1.20
CA ASN A 150 -25.42 -26.08 0.21
C ASN A 150 -25.41 -24.54 0.18
N ASP A 151 -24.26 -23.93 -0.05
CA ASP A 151 -24.14 -22.49 -0.15
C ASP A 151 -24.77 -21.98 -1.47
N VAL A 152 -25.27 -20.75 -1.44
CA VAL A 152 -25.70 -20.07 -2.67
C VAL A 152 -25.07 -18.69 -2.74
N SER A 153 -24.51 -18.38 -3.90
CA SER A 153 -24.00 -17.05 -4.22
C SER A 153 -24.84 -16.42 -5.32
N ARG A 154 -25.06 -15.11 -5.21
CA ARG A 154 -25.62 -14.28 -6.27
C ARG A 154 -24.82 -12.99 -6.38
N SER A 155 -24.68 -12.50 -7.60
CA SER A 155 -23.96 -11.25 -7.87
C SER A 155 -24.83 -10.30 -8.68
N TRP A 156 -24.72 -9.00 -8.38
CA TRP A 156 -25.41 -7.94 -9.09
C TRP A 156 -24.60 -6.64 -9.02
N GLU A 157 -24.99 -5.65 -9.81
CA GLU A 157 -24.44 -4.30 -9.73
C GLU A 157 -25.49 -3.35 -9.14
N ASN A 158 -25.04 -2.39 -8.33
CA ASN A 158 -25.87 -1.31 -7.81
C ASN A 158 -25.30 0.03 -8.26
N TYR A 159 -26.20 0.99 -8.46
CA TYR A 159 -25.85 2.36 -8.78
C TYR A 159 -26.58 3.29 -7.81
N TYR A 160 -25.84 3.88 -6.88
CA TYR A 160 -26.36 4.74 -5.83
C TYR A 160 -26.16 6.21 -6.22
N GLU A 161 -27.24 6.98 -6.25
CA GLU A 161 -27.25 8.45 -6.42
C GLU A 161 -27.83 9.17 -5.19
N LYS A 162 -28.21 8.40 -4.16
CA LYS A 162 -28.74 8.87 -2.89
C LYS A 162 -28.50 7.80 -1.82
N SER A 163 -28.52 8.24 -0.56
CA SER A 163 -28.41 7.33 0.58
C SER A 163 -29.58 6.35 0.64
N GLY A 164 -29.29 5.08 0.88
CA GLY A 164 -30.33 4.05 1.01
C GLY A 164 -29.91 2.66 0.53
N GLY A 165 -30.87 1.74 0.58
CA GLY A 165 -30.70 0.34 0.20
C GLY A 165 -31.06 0.07 -1.25
N LEU A 166 -30.15 -0.59 -1.98
CA LEU A 166 -30.44 -1.23 -3.26
C LEU A 166 -30.19 -2.72 -3.11
N GLY A 167 -30.98 -3.52 -3.80
CA GLY A 167 -31.07 -4.94 -3.51
C GLY A 167 -31.81 -5.74 -4.55
N ILE A 168 -31.92 -7.03 -4.27
CA ILE A 168 -32.56 -8.00 -5.15
C ILE A 168 -33.55 -8.86 -4.38
N ASP A 169 -34.53 -9.37 -5.12
CA ASP A 169 -35.26 -10.56 -4.73
C ASP A 169 -34.32 -11.77 -4.80
N PHE A 170 -33.92 -12.27 -3.62
CA PHE A 170 -32.83 -13.21 -3.50
C PHE A 170 -33.29 -14.65 -3.72
N LEU A 171 -34.29 -15.14 -2.97
CA LEU A 171 -34.92 -16.46 -3.19
C LEU A 171 -36.23 -16.61 -2.42
N THR A 172 -36.93 -17.74 -2.63
CA THR A 172 -38.21 -18.00 -1.95
C THR A 172 -38.01 -18.16 -0.45
N TRP A 173 -38.97 -17.66 0.35
CA TRP A 173 -38.88 -17.80 1.80
C TRP A 173 -38.85 -19.27 2.26
N GLU A 174 -39.50 -20.15 1.50
CA GLU A 174 -39.49 -21.59 1.75
C GLU A 174 -38.11 -22.22 1.54
N ASP A 175 -37.44 -21.92 0.43
CA ASP A 175 -36.07 -22.40 0.18
C ASP A 175 -35.10 -21.88 1.22
N MET A 176 -35.20 -20.58 1.57
CA MET A 176 -34.42 -19.97 2.64
C MET A 176 -34.53 -20.79 3.93
N ARG A 177 -35.77 -21.07 4.37
CA ARG A 177 -36.01 -21.83 5.61
C ARG A 177 -35.49 -23.26 5.56
N LYS A 178 -35.68 -23.96 4.44
CA LYS A 178 -35.35 -25.39 4.33
C LYS A 178 -33.84 -25.63 4.18
N LYS A 179 -33.18 -24.79 3.38
CA LYS A 179 -31.80 -25.05 2.91
C LYS A 179 -30.75 -24.20 3.64
N TYR A 180 -31.11 -22.98 4.05
CA TYR A 180 -30.14 -21.97 4.50
C TYR A 180 -30.29 -21.53 5.97
N LEU A 181 -31.33 -21.97 6.67
CA LEU A 181 -31.44 -21.74 8.12
C LEU A 181 -30.77 -22.84 8.93
N VAL A 182 -29.83 -22.44 9.78
CA VAL A 182 -29.21 -23.28 10.81
C VAL A 182 -29.62 -22.73 12.17
N ASP A 183 -30.35 -23.50 12.97
CA ASP A 183 -30.85 -23.10 14.29
C ASP A 183 -31.59 -21.75 14.33
N GLY A 184 -32.41 -21.50 13.30
CA GLY A 184 -33.18 -20.26 13.15
C GLY A 184 -32.36 -19.03 12.76
N LYS A 185 -31.08 -19.23 12.42
CA LYS A 185 -30.16 -18.18 12.01
C LYS A 185 -29.82 -18.29 10.53
N LEU A 186 -29.75 -17.14 9.87
CA LEU A 186 -29.32 -16.99 8.48
C LEU A 186 -27.96 -16.29 8.46
N THR A 187 -26.91 -17.02 8.10
CA THR A 187 -25.56 -16.45 7.97
C THR A 187 -25.35 -15.94 6.55
N VAL A 188 -24.92 -14.68 6.44
CA VAL A 188 -24.71 -13.99 5.17
C VAL A 188 -23.31 -13.38 5.15
N GLU A 189 -22.61 -13.56 4.05
CA GLU A 189 -21.36 -12.83 3.74
C GLU A 189 -21.55 -12.13 2.39
N THR A 190 -21.25 -10.84 2.33
CA THR A 190 -21.36 -10.03 1.12
C THR A 190 -20.03 -9.35 0.84
N LYS A 191 -19.42 -9.62 -0.31
CA LYS A 191 -18.30 -8.84 -0.84
C LYS A 191 -18.88 -7.67 -1.64
N VAL A 192 -18.51 -6.46 -1.28
CA VAL A 192 -18.83 -5.25 -2.04
C VAL A 192 -17.54 -4.76 -2.67
N THR A 193 -17.55 -4.56 -3.99
CA THR A 193 -16.47 -3.90 -4.73
C THR A 193 -17.02 -2.57 -5.26
N ILE A 194 -16.42 -1.46 -4.84
CA ILE A 194 -16.66 -0.13 -5.41
C ILE A 194 -15.95 -0.10 -6.77
N VAL A 195 -16.75 0.01 -7.83
CA VAL A 195 -16.26 0.02 -9.21
C VAL A 195 -15.90 1.43 -9.63
N GLU A 196 -16.68 2.41 -9.20
CA GLU A 196 -16.58 3.79 -9.67
C GLU A 196 -17.22 4.73 -8.65
N THR A 197 -16.62 5.90 -8.47
CA THR A 197 -17.17 6.98 -7.66
C THR A 197 -17.15 8.29 -8.47
N THR A 198 -18.19 9.10 -8.34
CA THR A 198 -18.26 10.44 -8.97
C THR A 198 -18.70 11.49 -7.98
N GLY A 199 -18.19 12.72 -8.13
CA GLY A 199 -18.48 13.85 -7.22
C GLY A 199 -17.61 13.89 -5.95
N TRP A 200 -16.80 12.87 -5.71
CA TRP A 200 -15.96 12.72 -4.51
C TRP A 200 -14.58 13.39 -4.61
N ALA A 201 -14.22 13.86 -5.81
CA ALA A 201 -12.97 14.54 -6.08
C ALA A 201 -12.88 15.84 -5.27
N LYS A 202 -11.77 15.99 -4.56
CA LYS A 202 -11.37 17.17 -3.80
C LYS A 202 -10.44 18.06 -4.61
N PRO A 203 -10.25 19.32 -4.18
CA PRO A 203 -9.22 20.18 -4.73
C PRO A 203 -7.86 19.50 -4.72
N LYS A 204 -7.20 19.52 -5.88
CA LYS A 204 -5.87 18.97 -6.11
C LYS A 204 -4.83 20.07 -5.82
N ILE A 205 -3.86 19.76 -4.97
CA ILE A 205 -2.75 20.62 -4.55
C ILE A 205 -1.69 20.68 -5.65
N ARG A 206 -1.40 19.54 -6.30
CA ARG A 206 -0.37 19.38 -7.32
C ARG A 206 -0.97 18.98 -8.66
N VAL A 207 -0.32 19.41 -9.74
CA VAL A 207 -0.71 19.08 -11.10
C VAL A 207 0.18 17.95 -11.63
N PHE A 208 -0.44 16.97 -12.30
CA PHE A 208 0.23 15.85 -12.96
C PHE A 208 -0.33 15.60 -14.37
N ASP A 209 -1.03 16.57 -14.96
CA ASP A 209 -1.62 16.43 -16.29
C ASP A 209 -0.61 16.75 -17.41
N GLU A 210 -1.09 16.84 -18.65
CA GLU A 210 -0.24 17.08 -19.83
C GLU A 210 0.55 18.39 -19.76
N SER A 211 0.16 19.35 -18.91
CA SER A 211 0.94 20.58 -18.69
C SER A 211 2.32 20.31 -18.09
N GLN A 212 2.54 19.15 -17.46
CA GLN A 212 3.81 18.76 -16.84
C GLN A 212 4.71 17.93 -17.78
N LYS A 213 4.37 17.82 -19.06
CA LYS A 213 5.06 16.95 -20.03
C LYS A 213 6.53 17.32 -20.24
N ASP A 214 6.89 18.60 -20.15
CA ASP A 214 8.25 19.11 -20.31
C ASP A 214 9.19 18.71 -19.15
N VAL A 215 8.62 18.44 -17.97
CA VAL A 215 9.34 18.04 -16.76
C VAL A 215 9.11 16.58 -16.36
N SER A 216 8.55 15.77 -17.26
CA SER A 216 8.21 14.36 -17.01
C SER A 216 8.94 13.42 -17.97
N ASP A 217 9.29 12.22 -17.52
CA ASP A 217 10.00 11.21 -18.31
C ASP A 217 9.19 9.90 -18.49
N VAL A 218 7.99 9.83 -17.88
CA VAL A 218 7.04 8.71 -18.04
C VAL A 218 5.61 9.19 -17.81
N ILE A 219 4.66 8.54 -18.48
CA ILE A 219 3.22 8.70 -18.29
C ILE A 219 2.69 7.43 -17.61
N LEU A 220 2.03 7.58 -16.48
CA LEU A 220 1.28 6.51 -15.83
C LEU A 220 -0.21 6.68 -16.16
N VAL A 221 -0.89 5.59 -16.48
CA VAL A 221 -2.33 5.61 -16.81
C VAL A 221 -3.09 4.80 -15.77
N ALA A 222 -3.85 5.48 -14.91
CA ALA A 222 -4.74 4.84 -13.94
C ALA A 222 -6.18 4.96 -14.46
N SER A 223 -6.82 3.81 -14.71
CA SER A 223 -8.05 3.73 -15.50
C SER A 223 -7.86 4.43 -16.86
N ASP A 224 -8.46 5.60 -17.09
CA ASP A 224 -8.29 6.39 -18.32
C ASP A 224 -7.62 7.76 -18.09
N THR A 225 -7.12 8.00 -16.86
CA THR A 225 -6.49 9.26 -16.49
C THR A 225 -4.97 9.14 -16.60
N LYS A 226 -4.35 10.10 -17.30
CA LYS A 226 -2.90 10.18 -17.51
C LYS A 226 -2.22 11.04 -16.44
N PHE A 227 -1.11 10.53 -15.91
CA PHE A 227 -0.26 11.18 -14.92
C PHE A 227 1.16 11.30 -15.45
N TYR A 228 1.62 12.54 -15.66
CA TYR A 228 2.95 12.89 -16.14
C TYR A 228 3.86 13.05 -14.92
N VAL A 229 4.85 12.16 -14.78
CA VAL A 229 5.66 12.00 -13.57
C VAL A 229 7.13 11.66 -13.88
N LEU A 230 7.96 11.63 -12.84
CA LEU A 230 9.38 11.29 -12.91
C LEU A 230 9.65 9.84 -12.44
N LYS A 231 10.12 9.01 -13.37
CA LYS A 231 10.46 7.60 -13.21
C LYS A 231 11.45 7.36 -12.08
N MET A 232 12.54 8.12 -12.08
CA MET A 232 13.58 7.98 -11.05
C MET A 232 13.09 8.40 -9.67
N PHE A 233 12.22 9.41 -9.59
CA PHE A 233 11.62 9.83 -8.33
C PHE A 233 10.71 8.73 -7.78
N LEU A 234 9.74 8.24 -8.55
CA LEU A 234 8.83 7.18 -8.11
C LEU A 234 9.58 5.91 -7.71
N SER A 235 10.57 5.51 -8.52
CA SER A 235 11.42 4.34 -8.24
C SER A 235 12.28 4.49 -6.99
N SER A 236 12.59 5.72 -6.57
CA SER A 236 13.31 5.98 -5.32
C SER A 236 12.40 5.84 -4.09
N GLN A 237 11.10 6.06 -4.26
CA GLN A 237 10.12 6.05 -3.17
C GLN A 237 9.34 4.74 -3.02
N SER A 238 9.36 3.88 -4.04
CA SER A 238 8.58 2.64 -4.08
C SER A 238 9.35 1.52 -4.74
N SER A 239 9.44 0.37 -4.05
CA SER A 239 10.12 -0.81 -4.59
C SER A 239 9.38 -1.39 -5.79
N VAL A 240 8.04 -1.30 -5.79
CA VAL A 240 7.18 -1.76 -6.89
C VAL A 240 7.36 -0.87 -8.12
N PHE A 241 7.32 0.46 -7.99
CA PHE A 241 7.59 1.36 -9.11
C PHE A 241 9.01 1.20 -9.64
N LYS A 242 9.99 0.92 -8.76
CA LYS A 242 11.35 0.60 -9.19
C LYS A 242 11.39 -0.64 -10.08
N ALA A 243 10.73 -1.72 -9.66
CA ALA A 243 10.66 -2.95 -10.45
C ALA A 243 9.89 -2.74 -11.77
N LEU A 244 8.77 -2.02 -11.72
CA LEU A 244 7.90 -1.74 -12.86
C LEU A 244 8.59 -0.86 -13.92
N LEU A 245 9.23 0.23 -13.49
CA LEU A 245 9.71 1.28 -14.40
C LEU A 245 11.20 1.17 -14.76
N LEU A 246 12.00 0.54 -13.91
CA LEU A 246 13.46 0.34 -14.11
C LEU A 246 13.87 -1.12 -14.22
N GLY A 247 12.95 -2.07 -14.03
CA GLY A 247 13.23 -3.49 -14.18
C GLY A 247 13.44 -3.92 -15.63
N SER A 248 13.69 -5.21 -15.83
CA SER A 248 13.94 -5.79 -17.17
C SER A 248 12.65 -6.18 -17.92
N ILE A 249 11.49 -5.73 -17.45
CA ILE A 249 10.17 -6.09 -17.99
C ILE A 249 9.82 -5.14 -19.16
N SER A 250 8.89 -5.53 -20.04
CA SER A 250 8.49 -4.76 -21.23
C SER A 250 8.08 -3.31 -20.93
N GLU A 251 7.43 -3.11 -19.79
CA GLU A 251 6.86 -1.87 -19.28
C GLU A 251 7.95 -0.83 -19.00
N SER A 252 9.16 -1.24 -18.62
CA SER A 252 10.26 -0.31 -18.34
C SER A 252 10.74 0.45 -19.57
N LYS A 253 10.46 -0.09 -20.77
CA LYS A 253 10.77 0.50 -22.07
C LYS A 253 9.66 1.39 -22.62
N GLN A 254 8.49 1.40 -21.99
CA GLN A 254 7.35 2.18 -22.43
C GLN A 254 7.42 3.62 -21.90
N SER A 255 7.01 4.57 -22.72
CA SER A 255 6.79 5.96 -22.32
C SER A 255 5.44 6.15 -21.62
N GLU A 256 4.51 5.23 -21.82
CA GLU A 256 3.18 5.18 -21.22
C GLU A 256 2.96 3.81 -20.60
N VAL A 257 2.76 3.76 -19.28
CA VAL A 257 2.60 2.53 -18.50
C VAL A 257 1.20 2.51 -17.91
N LYS A 258 0.43 1.46 -18.24
CA LYS A 258 -0.90 1.25 -17.66
C LYS A 258 -0.77 0.66 -16.27
N LEU A 259 -1.53 1.21 -15.35
CA LEU A 259 -1.62 0.76 -13.97
C LEU A 259 -2.99 0.15 -13.73
N ASP A 260 -2.99 -0.92 -12.96
CA ASP A 260 -4.19 -1.59 -12.48
C ASP A 260 -4.82 -0.79 -11.33
N VAL A 261 -5.16 0.49 -11.50
CA VAL A 261 -5.77 1.32 -10.45
C VAL A 261 -7.18 1.73 -10.85
N SER A 262 -8.18 1.38 -10.02
CA SER A 262 -9.60 1.64 -10.29
C SER A 262 -10.01 3.09 -10.09
N ASP A 263 -9.41 3.78 -9.10
CA ASP A 263 -9.78 5.15 -8.75
C ASP A 263 -8.64 6.12 -9.04
N PRO A 264 -8.75 6.94 -10.10
CA PRO A 264 -7.70 7.89 -10.46
C PRO A 264 -7.55 9.04 -9.46
N ASP A 265 -8.59 9.40 -8.70
CA ASP A 265 -8.47 10.45 -7.69
C ASP A 265 -7.68 9.97 -6.47
N ASP A 266 -7.90 8.73 -6.03
CA ASP A 266 -7.04 8.12 -5.00
C ASP A 266 -5.58 8.06 -5.46
N PHE A 267 -5.34 7.69 -6.73
CA PHE A 267 -3.99 7.67 -7.29
C PHE A 267 -3.36 9.06 -7.31
N HIS A 268 -4.15 10.08 -7.63
CA HIS A 268 -3.72 11.46 -7.55
C HIS A 268 -3.29 11.83 -6.13
N TYR A 269 -4.13 11.57 -5.12
CA TYR A 269 -3.79 11.86 -3.71
C TYR A 269 -2.57 11.07 -3.23
N PHE A 270 -2.43 9.81 -3.66
CA PHE A 270 -1.24 9.02 -3.41
C PHE A 270 0.03 9.71 -3.93
N LEU A 271 0.01 10.22 -5.17
CA LEU A 271 1.14 10.96 -5.74
C LEU A 271 1.40 12.26 -4.98
N GLU A 272 0.37 13.03 -4.63
CA GLU A 272 0.54 14.25 -3.83
C GLU A 272 1.25 13.97 -2.51
N VAL A 273 0.81 12.94 -1.78
CA VAL A 273 1.45 12.53 -0.52
C VAL A 273 2.89 12.06 -0.75
N LEU A 274 3.14 11.31 -1.82
CA LEU A 274 4.48 10.86 -2.20
C LEU A 274 5.43 12.04 -2.46
N HIS A 275 4.90 13.11 -3.05
CA HIS A 275 5.60 14.38 -3.26
C HIS A 275 5.66 15.28 -2.00
N GLY A 276 5.08 14.85 -0.89
CA GLY A 276 5.17 15.51 0.42
C GLY A 276 4.02 16.46 0.73
N GLU A 277 3.01 16.56 -0.14
CA GLU A 277 1.85 17.42 0.05
C GLU A 277 0.92 16.88 1.16
N PRO A 278 0.23 17.74 1.91
CA PRO A 278 -0.68 17.35 2.99
C PRO A 278 -2.07 16.92 2.47
N ALA A 279 -2.12 15.96 1.55
CA ALA A 279 -3.35 15.57 0.85
C ALA A 279 -4.24 14.53 1.56
N ILE A 280 -3.83 14.01 2.72
CA ILE A 280 -4.59 12.98 3.47
C ILE A 280 -5.62 13.61 4.40
N ASP A 281 -6.84 13.09 4.37
CA ASP A 281 -7.84 13.30 5.41
C ASP A 281 -8.72 12.06 5.69
N ASP A 282 -9.76 12.22 6.51
CA ASP A 282 -10.64 11.13 6.94
C ASP A 282 -11.42 10.47 5.80
N THR A 283 -11.58 11.13 4.65
CA THR A 283 -12.36 10.56 3.55
C THR A 283 -11.49 9.79 2.55
N ASN A 284 -10.19 10.09 2.42
CA ASN A 284 -9.33 9.45 1.43
C ASN A 284 -8.24 8.56 2.03
N VAL A 285 -7.99 8.61 3.35
CA VAL A 285 -6.91 7.85 3.99
C VAL A 285 -6.96 6.34 3.71
N GLU A 286 -8.15 5.76 3.59
CA GLU A 286 -8.32 4.32 3.28
C GLU A 286 -7.86 4.00 1.85
N GLY A 287 -8.22 4.86 0.89
CA GLY A 287 -7.81 4.73 -0.51
C GLY A 287 -6.31 4.94 -0.70
N VAL A 288 -5.76 5.99 -0.09
CA VAL A 288 -4.32 6.27 -0.12
C VAL A 288 -3.52 5.17 0.57
N ALA A 289 -4.00 4.64 1.70
CA ALA A 289 -3.35 3.53 2.41
C ALA A 289 -3.34 2.24 1.57
N LEU A 290 -4.44 1.92 0.88
CA LEU A 290 -4.52 0.80 -0.06
C LEU A 290 -3.43 0.89 -1.14
N LEU A 291 -3.29 2.07 -1.76
CA LEU A 291 -2.26 2.30 -2.79
C LEU A 291 -0.85 2.26 -2.20
N ALA A 292 -0.66 2.78 -0.98
CA ALA A 292 0.62 2.79 -0.30
C ALA A 292 1.14 1.38 0.03
N ASP A 293 0.26 0.50 0.48
CA ASP A 293 0.57 -0.92 0.73
C ASP A 293 0.89 -1.64 -0.58
N MET A 294 0.01 -1.48 -1.59
CA MET A 294 0.17 -2.14 -2.88
C MET A 294 1.46 -1.74 -3.61
N TYR A 295 1.76 -0.45 -3.66
CA TYR A 295 2.97 0.04 -4.33
C TYR A 295 4.21 -0.01 -3.43
N ASP A 296 4.11 -0.53 -2.20
CA ASP A 296 5.20 -0.55 -1.22
C ASP A 296 5.92 0.81 -1.16
N ALA A 297 5.18 1.84 -0.73
CA ALA A 297 5.64 3.22 -0.66
C ALA A 297 5.77 3.69 0.81
N PRO A 298 6.93 3.46 1.48
CA PRO A 298 7.09 3.68 2.91
C PRO A 298 6.80 5.12 3.36
N THR A 299 7.12 6.10 2.51
CA THR A 299 6.83 7.52 2.78
C THR A 299 5.33 7.75 2.92
N VAL A 300 4.52 7.18 2.04
CA VAL A 300 3.05 7.33 2.06
C VAL A 300 2.45 6.56 3.23
N ILE A 301 2.93 5.33 3.49
CA ILE A 301 2.54 4.52 4.66
C ILE A 301 2.71 5.34 5.94
N ARG A 302 3.89 5.92 6.15
CA ARG A 302 4.17 6.75 7.34
C ARG A 302 3.25 7.96 7.44
N ARG A 303 2.97 8.64 6.32
CA ARG A 303 2.05 9.80 6.31
C ARG A 303 0.61 9.39 6.65
N CYS A 304 0.15 8.22 6.18
CA CYS A 304 -1.14 7.66 6.59
C CYS A 304 -1.17 7.36 8.09
N GLN A 305 -0.11 6.76 8.65
CA GLN A 305 -0.02 6.51 10.09
C GLN A 305 -0.07 7.81 10.91
N GLU A 306 0.75 8.81 10.55
CA GLU A 306 0.78 10.11 11.21
C GLU A 306 -0.60 10.78 11.18
N PHE A 307 -1.27 10.77 10.03
CA PHE A 307 -2.62 11.29 9.92
C PHE A 307 -3.61 10.54 10.83
N LEU A 308 -3.64 9.20 10.76
CA LEU A 308 -4.55 8.38 11.58
C LEU A 308 -4.33 8.59 13.07
N LEU A 309 -3.08 8.69 13.52
CA LEU A 309 -2.73 8.95 14.91
C LEU A 309 -3.16 10.35 15.31
N GLU A 310 -2.69 11.37 14.59
CA GLU A 310 -2.67 12.75 15.08
C GLU A 310 -3.92 13.56 14.72
N LYS A 311 -4.45 13.38 13.50
CA LYS A 311 -5.42 14.31 12.89
C LYS A 311 -6.79 13.70 12.63
N SER A 312 -6.84 12.40 12.35
CA SER A 312 -8.07 11.68 12.01
C SER A 312 -9.10 11.72 13.15
N LYS A 313 -10.36 11.96 12.80
CA LYS A 313 -11.53 11.94 13.70
C LYS A 313 -12.22 10.57 13.73
N LYS A 314 -11.73 9.57 12.99
CA LYS A 314 -12.25 8.20 13.03
C LYS A 314 -12.11 7.59 14.44
N THR A 315 -12.91 6.58 14.73
CA THR A 315 -12.82 5.84 15.99
C THR A 315 -11.49 5.10 16.10
N VAL A 316 -11.08 4.76 17.33
CA VAL A 316 -9.84 4.00 17.57
C VAL A 316 -9.92 2.63 16.88
N GLU A 317 -11.10 2.02 16.90
CA GLU A 317 -11.40 0.74 16.26
C GLU A 317 -11.17 0.82 14.76
N LYS A 318 -11.73 1.85 14.09
CA LYS A 318 -11.57 2.01 12.64
C LYS A 318 -10.12 2.36 12.26
N LYS A 319 -9.41 3.18 13.05
CA LYS A 319 -7.98 3.46 12.81
C LYS A 319 -7.14 2.19 12.84
N ARG A 320 -7.39 1.33 13.83
CA ARG A 320 -6.71 0.03 13.97
C ARG A 320 -7.06 -0.92 12.82
N GLU A 321 -8.32 -0.95 12.40
CA GLU A 321 -8.77 -1.73 11.25
C GLU A 321 -8.02 -1.34 9.98
N ILE A 322 -7.96 -0.04 9.66
CA ILE A 322 -7.22 0.50 8.49
C ILE A 322 -5.74 0.12 8.57
N ALA A 323 -5.12 0.31 9.74
CA ALA A 323 -3.71 -0.01 9.94
C ALA A 323 -3.37 -1.48 9.71
N ASN A 324 -4.25 -2.38 10.17
CA ASN A 324 -4.09 -3.82 9.99
C ASN A 324 -4.37 -4.24 8.54
N GLN A 325 -5.43 -3.69 7.93
CA GLN A 325 -5.86 -4.07 6.58
C GLN A 325 -4.81 -3.72 5.52
N TYR A 326 -4.15 -2.57 5.66
CA TYR A 326 -3.18 -2.05 4.68
C TYR A 326 -1.74 -2.10 5.20
N HIS A 327 -1.45 -3.03 6.12
CA HIS A 327 -0.11 -3.31 6.65
C HIS A 327 0.69 -2.06 7.05
N LEU A 328 0.02 -1.03 7.58
CA LEU A 328 0.68 0.22 7.94
C LEU A 328 1.61 0.03 9.15
N GLY A 329 1.45 -1.04 9.92
CA GLY A 329 2.15 -1.26 11.19
C GLY A 329 1.37 -0.72 12.39
N LYS A 330 2.00 -0.65 13.57
CA LYS A 330 1.29 -0.26 14.80
C LYS A 330 0.86 1.21 14.78
N VAL A 331 -0.45 1.43 14.90
CA VAL A 331 -1.11 2.74 15.09
C VAL A 331 -1.67 2.77 16.51
N GLU A 332 -0.81 2.92 17.51
CA GLU A 332 -1.21 3.06 18.93
C GLU A 332 -0.72 4.40 19.47
N LYS A 333 -1.65 5.28 19.88
CA LYS A 333 -1.30 6.39 20.76
C LYS A 333 -1.14 5.81 22.16
N THR A 334 0.06 5.90 22.73
CA THR A 334 0.25 5.68 24.16
C THR A 334 -0.57 6.72 24.93
N GLY A 335 -1.73 6.29 25.42
CA GLY A 335 -2.54 7.08 26.33
C GLY A 335 -1.84 7.20 27.69
N LYS A 336 -0.90 8.13 27.82
CA LYS A 336 -0.54 8.73 29.11
C LYS A 336 -0.36 10.24 28.95
N SER A 337 -1.29 10.94 29.61
CA SER A 337 -1.20 12.29 30.14
C SER A 337 0.23 12.83 30.26
N GLY A 338 0.43 14.04 29.71
CA GLY A 338 1.38 15.04 30.19
C GLY A 338 2.79 14.54 30.48
N THR A 339 3.62 14.44 29.44
CA THR A 339 5.06 14.75 29.56
C THR A 339 5.61 14.95 28.17
N THR A 340 6.23 16.11 27.97
CA THR A 340 6.99 16.53 26.79
C THR A 340 7.89 15.37 26.35
N THR A 341 7.50 14.66 25.30
CA THR A 341 8.33 13.61 24.72
C THR A 341 9.19 14.27 23.67
N HIS A 342 10.45 14.52 24.05
CA HIS A 342 11.50 14.87 23.10
C HIS A 342 11.51 13.85 21.96
N ILE A 343 11.41 14.37 20.74
CA ILE A 343 11.68 13.65 19.51
C ILE A 343 13.11 13.12 19.60
N ARG A 344 13.29 11.79 19.67
CA ARG A 344 14.59 11.17 19.38
C ARG A 344 14.80 11.22 17.88
N ASN A 345 15.44 12.29 17.41
CA ASN A 345 16.13 12.28 16.14
C ASN A 345 17.35 11.37 16.28
N HIS A 346 17.54 10.46 15.32
CA HIS A 346 18.83 9.81 15.13
C HIS A 346 19.83 10.86 14.63
N ALA A 347 20.59 11.43 15.57
CA ALA A 347 21.93 12.01 15.35
C ALA A 347 22.51 12.45 16.71
N ASP A 348 22.94 11.50 17.54
CA ASP A 348 23.93 11.82 18.57
C ASP A 348 25.30 11.87 17.89
N LEU A 349 25.63 13.04 17.33
CA LEU A 349 27.03 13.46 17.26
C LEU A 349 27.32 14.21 18.56
N PRO A 350 28.42 13.89 19.27
CA PRO A 350 28.76 14.58 20.51
C PRO A 350 28.90 16.08 20.25
N GLU A 351 28.47 16.89 21.22
CA GLU A 351 28.66 18.34 21.15
C GLU A 351 30.15 18.66 20.91
N PRO A 352 30.47 19.53 19.93
CA PRO A 352 31.85 19.85 19.63
C PRO A 352 32.49 20.53 20.83
N THR A 353 33.69 20.08 21.16
CA THR A 353 34.51 20.70 22.20
C THR A 353 34.82 22.16 21.84
N LEU A 354 35.13 23.00 22.84
CA LEU A 354 35.57 24.39 22.61
C LEU A 354 36.71 24.50 21.59
N SER A 355 37.58 23.48 21.53
CA SER A 355 38.64 23.34 20.53
C SER A 355 38.10 23.20 19.10
N GLU A 356 37.08 22.38 18.91
CA GLU A 356 36.44 22.15 17.61
C GLU A 356 35.64 23.37 17.16
N MET A 357 34.95 24.05 18.08
CA MET A 357 34.25 25.30 17.78
C MET A 357 35.23 26.42 17.36
N LEU A 358 36.41 26.50 17.99
CA LEU A 358 37.45 27.45 17.61
C LEU A 358 38.01 27.15 16.21
N MET A 359 38.18 25.88 15.83
CA MET A 359 38.59 25.49 14.48
C MET A 359 37.58 25.91 13.42
N PHE A 360 36.27 25.77 13.68
CA PHE A 360 35.23 26.24 12.76
C PHE A 360 35.22 27.76 12.61
N ILE A 361 35.44 28.52 13.69
CA ILE A 361 35.54 29.99 13.64
C ILE A 361 36.78 30.42 12.84
N VAL A 362 37.93 29.75 13.02
CA VAL A 362 39.15 30.03 12.26
C VAL A 362 38.97 29.72 10.78
N VAL A 363 38.32 28.61 10.43
CA VAL A 363 38.03 28.26 9.02
C VAL A 363 37.06 29.25 8.39
N ILE A 364 36.03 29.70 9.12
CA ILE A 364 35.10 30.73 8.63
C ILE A 364 35.83 32.08 8.46
N MET A 365 36.71 32.46 9.40
CA MET A 365 37.52 33.67 9.28
C MET A 365 38.49 33.60 8.09
N LEU A 366 39.10 32.45 7.81
CA LEU A 366 39.97 32.23 6.65
C LEU A 366 39.19 32.26 5.32
N ILE A 367 37.98 31.71 5.29
CA ILE A 367 37.10 31.76 4.11
C ILE A 367 36.60 33.17 3.85
N ILE A 368 36.24 33.91 4.89
CA ILE A 368 35.84 35.33 4.78
C ILE A 368 37.04 36.16 4.34
N TRP A 369 38.23 35.92 4.90
CA TRP A 369 39.44 36.62 4.50
C TRP A 369 39.85 36.31 3.05
N TRP A 370 39.63 35.09 2.56
CA TRP A 370 39.86 34.72 1.15
C TRP A 370 38.81 35.28 0.18
N LYS A 371 37.59 35.58 0.65
CA LYS A 371 36.52 36.16 -0.18
C LYS A 371 36.54 37.68 -0.26
N PHE A 372 37.24 38.36 0.66
CA PHE A 372 37.19 39.82 0.81
C PHE A 372 38.56 40.50 0.99
N GLY A 373 39.66 39.74 0.94
CA GLY A 373 41.03 40.25 0.83
C GLY A 373 41.66 39.78 -0.47
#